data_AF-A0A2V8ELY4-F1
#
_entry.id   AF-A0A2V8ELY4-F1
#
_cell.length_a   1.000
_cell.length_b   1.000
_cell.length_c   1.000
_cell.angle_alpha   90.00
_cell.angle_beta   90.00
_cell.angle_gamma   90.00
#
_symmetry.space_group_name_H-M   'P 1'
#
loop_
_entity.id
_entity.type
_entity.pdbx_description
1 polymer ?
#
loop_
_entity_poly.entity_id
_entity_poly.type
_entity_poly.pdbx_seq_one_letter_code
_entity_poly.pdbx_strand_id
1 'polypeptide(L)'
;YAAGKILHEVMAVNYGRHFRRVTIVRPHNVYGTDMGGEHVIPQFVSRMRSLLSHPTDPIPFTIQGTGLQTRSFVYVDDFIDGVMIVLDRAEHLGIYHIGTLEEVRIETVARLVAEHYGRPIKIVPGPPADGGTNRRCPDITKIMRNGMIQELVRTAGTGTSVVVDRCQVCGASDLESVLFLGYLPPVNQMRPIGQRPHEQPAYPAELLRCRTCQLVQLGLIVDPGILFPPEYPYTSGTTKILRENFAELQRESTALLGLEGTELVVDVGSNDGTLLENFRAAGHPVCGVEPTLMANLANERGVRTIMSFFGPAAAARVVRECGVAQIVTATNVFAHIEGVHEIVDSVVAMMAPDGVFITESHYLMALIETLQYDTIYHEHLRHYSLESIAYLLGMHGLEVVHAKRIPTHGGSIRVYAARRGARTVQPTVQALITEERGAGPLDGRLQQFRRRVAQSKLALHALLRDPVAKGARIFGVGAPSRASTLINYVGLDREILSCVVEVKGSYKVGKYMPGTLIPVVDEARLFEDQPEYALLLSWHIADELMPKLTARGFRGAYIVPLPEPRIVEG
;
A
#
# COMPACT_ATOMS: atom_id res chain seq x y z
N TYR A 1 -32.35 -32.02 2.73
CA TYR A 1 -31.72 -30.68 2.69
C TYR A 1 -31.56 -30.13 1.26
N ALA A 2 -30.77 -30.74 0.38
CA ALA A 2 -30.54 -30.23 -0.99
C ALA A 2 -31.81 -30.04 -1.82
N ALA A 3 -32.74 -31.00 -1.78
CA ALA A 3 -34.04 -30.90 -2.47
C ALA A 3 -34.86 -29.68 -2.03
N GLY A 4 -34.81 -29.29 -0.74
CA GLY A 4 -35.52 -28.11 -0.24
C GLY A 4 -34.97 -26.80 -0.82
N LYS A 5 -33.65 -26.69 -0.97
CA LYS A 5 -33.03 -25.51 -1.62
C LYS A 5 -33.43 -25.40 -3.10
N ILE A 6 -33.42 -26.52 -3.82
CA ILE A 6 -33.87 -26.56 -5.21
C ILE A 6 -35.34 -26.16 -5.31
N LEU A 7 -36.19 -26.66 -4.42
CA LEU A 7 -37.61 -26.31 -4.39
C LEU A 7 -37.81 -24.79 -4.17
N HIS A 8 -37.08 -24.17 -3.24
CA HIS A 8 -37.15 -22.73 -3.02
C HIS A 8 -36.76 -21.92 -4.26
N GLU A 9 -35.72 -22.33 -5.00
CA GLU A 9 -35.35 -21.67 -6.24
C GLU A 9 -36.41 -21.83 -7.32
N VAL A 10 -36.97 -23.03 -7.48
CA VAL A 10 -38.08 -23.28 -8.41
C VAL A 10 -39.29 -22.42 -8.05
N MET A 11 -39.61 -22.27 -6.76
CA MET A 11 -40.66 -21.37 -6.30
C MET A 11 -40.34 -19.92 -6.63
N ALA A 12 -39.11 -19.45 -6.35
CA ALA A 12 -38.68 -18.09 -6.64
C ALA A 12 -38.73 -17.76 -8.14
N VAL A 13 -38.34 -18.70 -9.02
CA VAL A 13 -38.40 -18.52 -10.47
C VAL A 13 -39.83 -18.49 -10.99
N ASN A 14 -40.72 -19.35 -10.47
CA ASN A 14 -42.10 -19.42 -10.95
C ASN A 14 -42.95 -18.26 -10.43
N TYR A 15 -42.93 -18.01 -9.12
CA TYR A 15 -43.73 -16.95 -8.51
C TYR A 15 -43.10 -15.57 -8.71
N GLY A 16 -41.78 -15.51 -8.87
CA GLY A 16 -41.02 -14.27 -9.06
C GLY A 16 -41.47 -13.46 -10.27
N ARG A 17 -42.01 -14.12 -11.31
CA ARG A 17 -42.57 -13.49 -12.52
C ARG A 17 -43.69 -12.49 -12.24
N HIS A 18 -44.35 -12.59 -11.08
CA HIS A 18 -45.44 -11.69 -10.68
C HIS A 18 -44.96 -10.50 -9.84
N PHE A 19 -43.66 -10.41 -9.53
CA PHE A 19 -43.08 -9.32 -8.76
C PHE A 19 -42.21 -8.41 -9.63
N ARG A 20 -42.07 -7.14 -9.23
CA ARG A 20 -41.24 -6.15 -9.93
C ARG A 20 -39.79 -6.63 -10.09
N ARG A 21 -39.20 -7.21 -9.05
CA ARG A 21 -37.84 -7.76 -9.08
C ARG A 21 -37.68 -8.87 -8.05
N VAL A 22 -37.08 -9.98 -8.46
CA VAL A 22 -36.70 -11.12 -7.61
C VAL A 22 -35.34 -11.58 -8.10
N THR A 23 -34.45 -11.89 -7.17
CA THR A 23 -33.09 -12.35 -7.46
C THR A 23 -32.78 -13.53 -6.54
N ILE A 24 -31.92 -14.44 -6.98
CA ILE A 24 -31.56 -15.64 -6.23
C ILE A 24 -30.06 -15.57 -5.94
N VAL A 25 -29.72 -15.58 -4.65
CA VAL A 25 -28.34 -15.60 -4.17
C VAL A 25 -27.99 -17.00 -3.66
N ARG A 26 -26.87 -17.55 -4.13
CA ARG A 26 -26.29 -18.81 -3.64
C ARG A 26 -25.01 -18.53 -2.85
N PRO A 27 -25.02 -18.63 -1.51
CA PRO A 27 -23.82 -18.48 -0.68
C PRO A 27 -22.89 -19.69 -0.76
N HIS A 28 -21.58 -19.44 -0.83
CA HIS A 28 -20.53 -20.48 -0.81
C HIS A 28 -19.59 -20.34 0.39
N ASN A 29 -19.79 -21.18 1.42
CA ASN A 29 -19.00 -21.26 2.66
C ASN A 29 -18.59 -19.89 3.23
N VAL A 30 -19.60 -19.08 3.53
CA VAL A 30 -19.41 -17.80 4.22
C VAL A 30 -18.82 -18.04 5.61
N TYR A 31 -17.80 -17.27 5.98
CA TYR A 31 -17.22 -17.30 7.32
C TYR A 31 -17.00 -15.89 7.86
N GLY A 32 -17.02 -15.74 9.18
CA GLY A 32 -16.68 -14.47 9.82
C GLY A 32 -17.11 -14.38 11.27
N THR A 33 -17.06 -13.17 11.82
CA THR A 33 -17.56 -12.88 13.17
C THR A 33 -19.02 -13.27 13.30
N ASP A 34 -19.41 -13.76 14.48
CA ASP A 34 -20.78 -14.17 14.82
C ASP A 34 -21.41 -15.30 13.97
N MET A 35 -20.63 -16.01 13.15
CA MET A 35 -21.15 -17.10 12.28
C MET A 35 -21.63 -18.38 13.01
N GLY A 36 -21.55 -18.41 14.34
CA GLY A 36 -21.89 -19.59 15.15
C GLY A 36 -20.88 -20.74 15.06
N GLY A 37 -21.25 -21.92 15.58
CA GLY A 37 -20.33 -23.06 15.79
C GLY A 37 -20.39 -24.19 14.75
N GLU A 38 -21.36 -24.19 13.84
CA GLU A 38 -21.67 -25.37 13.01
C GLU A 38 -20.90 -25.47 11.69
N HIS A 39 -19.89 -24.62 11.47
CA HIS A 39 -19.11 -24.56 10.23
C HIS A 39 -17.65 -24.98 10.43
N VAL A 40 -16.96 -25.30 9.32
CA VAL A 40 -15.59 -25.86 9.34
C VAL A 40 -14.62 -25.01 10.17
N ILE A 41 -14.55 -23.69 9.92
CA ILE A 41 -13.62 -22.80 10.61
C ILE A 41 -13.95 -22.70 12.11
N PRO A 42 -15.18 -22.38 12.54
CA PRO A 42 -15.55 -22.39 13.97
C PRO A 42 -15.31 -23.73 14.67
N GLN A 43 -15.62 -24.85 14.01
CA GLN A 43 -15.37 -26.17 14.56
C GLN A 43 -13.88 -26.42 14.77
N PHE A 44 -13.04 -25.98 13.83
CA PHE A 44 -11.60 -26.13 13.95
C PHE A 44 -11.03 -25.24 15.04
N VAL A 45 -11.49 -23.99 15.15
CA VAL A 45 -11.12 -23.05 16.22
C VAL A 45 -11.51 -23.62 17.59
N SER A 46 -12.76 -24.08 17.74
CA SER A 46 -13.25 -24.70 18.98
C SER A 46 -12.46 -25.96 19.35
N ARG A 47 -12.21 -26.84 18.36
CA ARG A 47 -11.41 -28.05 18.55
C ARG A 47 -9.99 -27.70 18.96
N MET A 48 -9.34 -26.74 18.29
CA MET A 48 -7.98 -26.33 18.62
C MET A 48 -7.90 -25.78 20.03
N ARG A 49 -8.85 -24.92 20.42
CA ARG A 49 -8.96 -24.40 21.79
C ARG A 49 -9.07 -25.52 22.83
N SER A 50 -9.84 -26.57 22.55
CA SER A 50 -9.98 -27.73 23.45
C SER A 50 -8.71 -28.59 23.57
N LEU A 51 -7.81 -28.50 22.59
CA LEU A 51 -6.59 -29.30 22.51
C LEU A 51 -5.32 -28.54 22.94
N LEU A 52 -5.43 -27.28 23.36
CA LEU A 52 -4.26 -26.48 23.76
C LEU A 52 -3.48 -27.10 24.93
N SER A 53 -4.12 -27.86 25.82
CA SER A 53 -3.45 -28.55 26.92
C SER A 53 -2.96 -29.96 26.56
N HIS A 54 -3.12 -30.40 25.31
CA HIS A 54 -2.72 -31.75 24.89
C HIS A 54 -1.20 -31.91 25.05
N PRO A 55 -0.72 -33.02 25.64
CA PRO A 55 0.70 -33.19 26.03
C PRO A 55 1.66 -33.43 24.86
N THR A 56 1.14 -33.70 23.67
CA THR A 56 1.93 -34.04 22.48
C THR A 56 2.19 -32.81 21.62
N ASP A 57 3.36 -32.79 21.00
CA ASP A 57 3.75 -31.80 20.01
C ASP A 57 4.41 -32.51 18.80
N PRO A 58 3.80 -32.53 17.60
CA PRO A 58 2.53 -31.89 17.22
C PRO A 58 1.28 -32.58 17.80
N ILE A 59 0.20 -31.81 17.96
CA ILE A 59 -1.10 -32.28 18.47
C ILE A 59 -1.83 -33.12 17.40
N PRO A 60 -2.32 -34.34 17.70
CA PRO A 60 -3.22 -35.07 16.83
C PRO A 60 -4.54 -34.30 16.62
N PHE A 61 -4.81 -33.90 15.39
CA PHE A 61 -5.99 -33.08 15.04
C PHE A 61 -6.89 -33.84 14.06
N THR A 62 -8.01 -34.33 14.57
CA THR A 62 -8.96 -35.12 13.78
C THR A 62 -9.79 -34.22 12.86
N ILE A 63 -9.94 -34.62 11.60
CA ILE A 63 -10.79 -33.94 10.60
C ILE A 63 -11.74 -34.93 9.93
N GLN A 64 -12.79 -34.43 9.29
CA GLN A 64 -13.69 -35.26 8.49
C GLN A 64 -13.09 -35.52 7.10
N GLY A 65 -12.99 -36.79 6.71
CA GLY A 65 -12.34 -37.22 5.48
C GLY A 65 -10.82 -37.07 5.50
N THR A 66 -10.19 -37.15 4.33
CA THR A 66 -8.73 -37.12 4.15
C THR A 66 -8.06 -35.76 4.37
N GLY A 67 -8.81 -34.66 4.34
CA GLY A 67 -8.26 -33.30 4.36
C GLY A 67 -7.89 -32.73 3.00
N LEU A 68 -7.86 -33.57 1.96
CA LEU A 68 -7.57 -33.18 0.58
C LEU A 68 -8.78 -32.55 -0.14
N GLN A 69 -9.96 -32.59 0.48
CA GLN A 69 -11.15 -31.96 -0.09
C GLN A 69 -10.93 -30.44 -0.18
N THR A 70 -11.38 -29.83 -1.27
CA THR A 70 -11.27 -28.39 -1.46
C THR A 70 -12.60 -27.67 -1.23
N ARG A 71 -12.50 -26.47 -0.69
CA ARG A 71 -13.61 -25.53 -0.50
C ARG A 71 -13.14 -24.13 -0.89
N SER A 72 -14.02 -23.36 -1.52
CA SER A 72 -13.92 -21.90 -1.54
C SER A 72 -14.56 -21.34 -0.27
N PHE A 73 -13.92 -20.37 0.36
CA PHE A 73 -14.41 -19.62 1.53
C PHE A 73 -14.52 -18.14 1.16
N VAL A 74 -15.56 -17.47 1.64
CA VAL A 74 -15.76 -16.02 1.45
C VAL A 74 -16.01 -15.38 2.80
N TYR A 75 -15.37 -14.26 3.07
CA TYR A 75 -15.58 -13.58 4.33
C TYR A 75 -16.98 -12.94 4.36
N VAL A 76 -17.55 -12.74 5.55
CA VAL A 76 -18.92 -12.26 5.69
C VAL A 76 -19.11 -10.87 5.09
N ASP A 77 -18.12 -9.98 5.20
CA ASP A 77 -18.22 -8.63 4.63
C ASP A 77 -18.27 -8.69 3.10
N ASP A 78 -17.35 -9.44 2.45
CA ASP A 78 -17.37 -9.64 0.98
C ASP A 78 -18.67 -10.29 0.51
N PHE A 79 -19.24 -11.19 1.33
CA PHE A 79 -20.53 -11.79 1.04
C PHE A 79 -21.65 -10.74 1.06
N ILE A 80 -21.64 -9.85 2.06
CA ILE A 80 -22.60 -8.74 2.17
C ILE A 80 -22.44 -7.78 0.99
N ASP A 81 -21.22 -7.40 0.61
CA ASP A 81 -20.97 -6.56 -0.55
C ASP A 81 -21.48 -7.20 -1.84
N GLY A 82 -21.24 -8.50 -2.01
CA GLY A 82 -21.84 -9.27 -3.10
C GLY A 82 -23.38 -9.21 -3.09
N VAL A 83 -24.01 -9.31 -1.91
CA VAL A 83 -25.47 -9.17 -1.78
C VAL A 83 -25.92 -7.77 -2.17
N MET A 84 -25.21 -6.71 -1.74
CA MET A 84 -25.52 -5.33 -2.12
C MET A 84 -25.43 -5.12 -3.63
N ILE A 85 -24.40 -5.68 -4.28
CA ILE A 85 -24.25 -5.64 -5.74
C ILE A 85 -25.41 -6.34 -6.45
N VAL A 86 -25.86 -7.49 -5.93
CA VAL A 86 -27.04 -8.17 -6.46
C VAL A 86 -28.30 -7.31 -6.25
N LEU A 87 -28.46 -6.71 -5.08
CA LEU A 87 -29.59 -5.83 -4.77
C LEU A 87 -29.63 -4.54 -5.59
N ASP A 88 -28.50 -4.07 -6.12
CA ASP A 88 -28.50 -2.89 -6.98
C ASP A 88 -28.58 -3.27 -8.46
N ARG A 89 -27.74 -4.20 -8.90
CA ARG A 89 -27.39 -4.38 -10.32
C ARG A 89 -27.85 -5.69 -10.95
N ALA A 90 -28.40 -6.61 -10.16
CA ALA A 90 -28.84 -7.89 -10.72
C ALA A 90 -30.08 -7.78 -11.61
N GLU A 91 -30.11 -8.65 -12.61
CA GLU A 91 -31.24 -8.87 -13.50
C GLU A 91 -32.38 -9.57 -12.75
N HIS A 92 -33.61 -9.27 -13.15
CA HIS A 92 -34.80 -9.98 -12.67
C HIS A 92 -34.68 -11.49 -12.95
N LEU A 93 -34.99 -12.31 -11.94
CA LEU A 93 -34.86 -13.78 -11.89
C LEU A 93 -33.43 -14.28 -12.08
N GLY A 94 -32.42 -13.42 -11.97
CA GLY A 94 -31.03 -13.82 -12.05
C GLY A 94 -30.58 -14.64 -10.84
N ILE A 95 -29.81 -15.69 -11.10
CA ILE A 95 -29.13 -16.52 -10.10
C ILE A 95 -27.66 -16.10 -10.02
N TYR A 96 -27.19 -15.77 -8.82
CA TYR A 96 -25.84 -15.28 -8.57
C TYR A 96 -25.18 -16.11 -7.47
N HIS A 97 -23.99 -16.64 -7.74
CA HIS A 97 -23.18 -17.31 -6.72
C HIS A 97 -22.28 -16.26 -6.08
N ILE A 98 -22.23 -16.24 -4.76
CA ILE A 98 -21.34 -15.34 -4.01
C ILE A 98 -20.35 -16.22 -3.26
N GLY A 99 -19.08 -16.05 -3.59
CA GLY A 99 -17.97 -16.84 -3.08
C GLY A 99 -16.64 -16.45 -3.74
N THR A 100 -15.60 -17.21 -3.48
CA THR A 100 -14.24 -17.01 -4.04
C THR A 100 -13.93 -18.01 -5.15
N LEU A 101 -13.02 -17.67 -6.09
CA LEU A 101 -12.50 -18.64 -7.07
C LEU A 101 -11.34 -19.45 -6.48
N GLU A 102 -10.78 -18.97 -5.36
CA GLU A 102 -9.74 -19.65 -4.61
C GLU A 102 -10.27 -20.93 -3.95
N GLU A 103 -9.54 -22.02 -4.15
CA GLU A 103 -9.85 -23.32 -3.55
C GLU A 103 -8.80 -23.67 -2.50
N VAL A 104 -9.25 -23.82 -1.27
CA VAL A 104 -8.38 -24.17 -0.13
C VAL A 104 -8.69 -25.59 0.30
N ARG A 105 -7.64 -26.38 0.58
CA ARG A 105 -7.79 -27.73 1.16
C ARG A 105 -8.20 -27.63 2.62
N ILE A 106 -9.04 -28.55 3.08
CA ILE A 106 -9.46 -28.59 4.49
C ILE A 106 -8.26 -28.76 5.44
N GLU A 107 -7.24 -29.54 5.05
CA GLU A 107 -6.00 -29.65 5.83
C GLU A 107 -5.27 -28.31 5.98
N THR A 108 -5.29 -27.45 4.95
CA THR A 108 -4.67 -26.13 4.99
C THR A 108 -5.39 -25.24 5.98
N VAL A 109 -6.73 -25.25 5.97
CA VAL A 109 -7.53 -24.49 6.96
C VAL A 109 -7.22 -24.93 8.39
N ALA A 110 -7.10 -26.23 8.65
CA ALA A 110 -6.75 -26.74 9.98
C ALA A 110 -5.36 -26.26 10.42
N ARG A 111 -4.38 -26.23 9.51
CA ARG A 111 -3.03 -25.74 9.79
C ARG A 111 -2.98 -24.24 10.06
N LEU A 112 -3.72 -23.43 9.31
CA LEU A 112 -3.84 -21.98 9.55
C LEU A 112 -4.43 -21.69 10.94
N VAL A 113 -5.45 -22.44 11.35
CA VAL A 113 -6.00 -22.32 12.70
C VAL A 113 -4.96 -22.70 13.75
N ALA A 114 -4.24 -23.80 13.55
CA ALA A 114 -3.20 -24.26 14.48
C ALA A 114 -2.03 -23.27 14.63
N GLU A 115 -1.61 -22.67 13.52
CA GLU A 115 -0.59 -21.62 13.45
C GLU A 115 -0.99 -20.40 14.27
N HIS A 116 -2.25 -19.96 14.16
CA HIS A 116 -2.77 -18.85 14.96
C HIS A 116 -2.69 -19.11 16.48
N TYR A 117 -2.80 -20.36 16.91
CA TYR A 117 -2.64 -20.76 18.32
C TYR A 117 -1.18 -21.10 18.70
N GLY A 118 -0.23 -20.99 17.78
CA GLY A 118 1.19 -21.27 18.02
C GLY A 118 1.47 -22.74 18.38
N ARG A 119 0.61 -23.68 17.96
CA ARG A 119 0.71 -25.10 18.33
C ARG A 119 0.57 -25.98 17.08
N PRO A 120 1.63 -26.66 16.61
CA PRO A 120 1.55 -27.41 15.37
C PRO A 120 0.68 -28.67 15.52
N ILE A 121 0.05 -29.08 14.42
CA ILE A 121 -0.88 -30.21 14.40
C ILE A 121 -0.43 -31.31 13.41
N LYS A 122 -0.77 -32.55 13.76
CA LYS A 122 -0.73 -33.72 12.86
C LYS A 122 -2.16 -34.08 12.48
N ILE A 123 -2.50 -33.95 11.20
CA ILE A 123 -3.83 -34.27 10.68
C ILE A 123 -4.11 -35.76 10.84
N VAL A 124 -5.25 -36.09 11.44
CA VAL A 124 -5.78 -37.44 11.58
C VAL A 124 -7.07 -37.55 10.76
N PRO A 125 -7.06 -38.27 9.62
CA PRO A 125 -8.25 -38.48 8.81
C PRO A 125 -9.35 -39.22 9.57
N GLY A 126 -10.59 -38.80 9.38
CA GLY A 126 -11.80 -39.46 9.90
C GLY A 126 -12.76 -39.85 8.77
N PRO A 127 -13.91 -40.44 9.10
CA PRO A 127 -14.95 -40.72 8.10
C PRO A 127 -15.38 -39.43 7.39
N PRO A 128 -15.65 -39.47 6.07
CA PRO A 128 -16.18 -38.32 5.35
C PRO A 128 -17.59 -37.97 5.85
N ALA A 129 -17.98 -36.71 5.73
CA ALA A 129 -19.34 -36.29 6.04
C ALA A 129 -20.35 -36.89 5.06
N ASP A 130 -21.49 -37.36 5.55
CA ASP A 130 -22.58 -37.88 4.72
C ASP A 130 -23.05 -36.83 3.70
N GLY A 131 -23.04 -37.20 2.41
CA GLY A 131 -23.38 -36.29 1.31
C GLY A 131 -22.33 -35.21 1.03
N GLY A 132 -21.13 -35.30 1.60
CA GLY A 132 -20.02 -34.37 1.35
C GLY A 132 -19.44 -34.51 -0.06
N THR A 133 -19.06 -33.39 -0.68
CA THR A 133 -18.40 -33.37 -1.99
C THR A 133 -16.88 -33.24 -1.85
N ASN A 134 -16.11 -33.79 -2.80
CA ASN A 134 -14.65 -33.65 -2.83
C ASN A 134 -14.20 -32.23 -3.18
N ARG A 135 -14.95 -31.56 -4.06
CA ARG A 135 -14.68 -30.21 -4.55
C ARG A 135 -15.91 -29.31 -4.35
N ARG A 136 -15.71 -28.06 -3.96
CA ARG A 136 -16.77 -27.05 -3.87
C ARG A 136 -16.23 -25.65 -4.17
N CYS A 137 -16.30 -25.28 -5.45
CA CYS A 137 -15.91 -23.97 -5.97
C CYS A 137 -17.08 -23.37 -6.79
N PRO A 138 -17.52 -22.14 -6.52
CA PRO A 138 -18.58 -21.48 -7.27
C PRO A 138 -18.12 -21.03 -8.66
N ASP A 139 -19.08 -20.89 -9.58
CA ASP A 139 -18.90 -20.05 -10.76
C ASP A 139 -19.49 -18.66 -10.46
N ILE A 140 -18.61 -17.69 -10.26
CA ILE A 140 -19.00 -16.32 -9.92
C ILE A 140 -18.89 -15.34 -11.09
N THR A 141 -18.67 -15.82 -12.32
CA THR A 141 -18.51 -14.99 -13.52
C THR A 141 -19.64 -13.98 -13.67
N LYS A 142 -20.87 -14.37 -13.30
CA LYS A 142 -22.06 -13.52 -13.41
C LYS A 142 -22.02 -12.31 -12.47
N ILE A 143 -21.59 -12.49 -11.22
CA ILE A 143 -21.56 -11.39 -10.25
C ILE A 143 -20.36 -10.47 -10.47
N MET A 144 -19.24 -10.99 -11.02
CA MET A 144 -18.10 -10.15 -11.41
C MET A 144 -18.46 -9.15 -12.50
N ARG A 145 -19.24 -9.57 -13.51
CA ARG A 145 -19.75 -8.65 -14.56
C ARG A 145 -20.60 -7.51 -14.00
N ASN A 146 -21.21 -7.72 -12.83
CA ASN A 146 -22.03 -6.71 -12.16
C ASN A 146 -21.21 -5.80 -11.23
N GLY A 147 -19.89 -5.98 -11.18
CA GLY A 147 -18.98 -5.15 -10.40
C GLY A 147 -18.49 -5.78 -9.11
N MET A 148 -18.75 -7.07 -8.85
CA MET A 148 -18.08 -7.76 -7.75
C MET A 148 -16.62 -7.98 -8.13
N ILE A 149 -15.73 -7.26 -7.46
CA ILE A 149 -14.31 -7.52 -7.53
C ILE A 149 -14.05 -8.67 -6.54
N GLN A 150 -13.38 -9.73 -6.99
CA GLN A 150 -12.81 -10.67 -6.02
C GLN A 150 -11.66 -9.93 -5.35
N GLU A 151 -11.89 -9.48 -4.13
CA GLU A 151 -10.81 -9.34 -3.17
C GLU A 151 -10.27 -10.76 -2.95
N LEU A 152 -9.30 -11.13 -3.80
CA LEU A 152 -8.45 -12.26 -3.54
C LEU A 152 -7.69 -11.89 -2.28
N VAL A 153 -8.01 -12.64 -1.21
CA VAL A 153 -7.64 -12.32 0.17
C VAL A 153 -8.45 -11.11 0.65
N ARG A 154 -9.02 -11.18 1.86
CA ARG A 154 -9.17 -9.96 2.67
C ARG A 154 -7.90 -9.15 2.43
N THR A 155 -8.09 -7.95 1.88
CA THR A 155 -7.17 -6.82 1.96
C THR A 155 -6.03 -7.13 2.93
N ALA A 156 -4.76 -7.07 2.49
CA ALA A 156 -3.64 -7.05 3.43
C ALA A 156 -4.04 -6.14 4.61
N GLY A 157 -4.30 -6.72 5.78
CA GLY A 157 -5.25 -6.11 6.72
C GLY A 157 -5.96 -7.13 7.58
N THR A 158 -5.68 -7.12 8.88
CA THR A 158 -6.28 -8.04 9.84
C THR A 158 -7.62 -7.55 10.39
N GLY A 159 -8.09 -6.37 9.93
CA GLY A 159 -9.09 -5.55 10.58
C GLY A 159 -8.53 -4.75 11.77
N THR A 160 -7.21 -4.84 12.03
CA THR A 160 -6.55 -4.22 13.18
C THR A 160 -5.14 -3.73 12.84
N SER A 161 -4.82 -2.53 13.32
CA SER A 161 -3.46 -1.99 13.26
C SER A 161 -2.54 -2.71 14.26
N VAL A 162 -1.26 -2.88 13.91
CA VAL A 162 -0.26 -3.61 14.70
C VAL A 162 0.76 -2.65 15.31
N VAL A 163 0.93 -2.71 16.62
CA VAL A 163 1.98 -1.94 17.33
C VAL A 163 3.34 -2.55 17.02
N VAL A 164 4.31 -1.70 16.70
CA VAL A 164 5.69 -2.12 16.40
C VAL A 164 6.51 -2.10 17.69
N ASP A 165 6.54 -3.24 18.38
CA ASP A 165 7.36 -3.47 19.59
C ASP A 165 8.76 -4.03 19.28
N ARG A 166 8.97 -4.46 18.04
CA ARG A 166 10.20 -5.03 17.50
C ARG A 166 10.50 -4.45 16.13
N CYS A 167 11.79 -4.28 15.83
CA CYS A 167 12.24 -3.80 14.55
C CYS A 167 11.72 -4.69 13.40
N GLN A 168 11.06 -4.08 12.42
CA GLN A 168 10.50 -4.75 11.25
C GLN A 168 11.55 -5.45 10.35
N VAL A 169 12.85 -5.19 10.56
CA VAL A 169 13.95 -5.80 9.77
C VAL A 169 14.80 -6.78 10.57
N CYS A 170 15.12 -6.53 11.84
CA CYS A 170 16.02 -7.39 12.59
C CYS A 170 15.39 -8.03 13.84
N GLY A 171 14.12 -7.73 14.14
CA GLY A 171 13.40 -8.27 15.29
C GLY A 171 13.88 -7.77 16.67
N ALA A 172 14.87 -6.88 16.71
CA ALA A 172 15.38 -6.29 17.94
C ALA A 172 14.31 -5.42 18.61
N SER A 173 14.19 -5.54 19.94
CA SER A 173 13.25 -4.75 20.75
C SER A 173 13.81 -3.40 21.21
N ASP A 174 15.11 -3.13 20.98
CA ASP A 174 15.75 -1.85 21.32
C ASP A 174 15.41 -0.79 20.26
N LEU A 175 14.19 -0.25 20.40
CA LEU A 175 13.63 0.80 19.57
C LEU A 175 13.65 2.13 20.33
N GLU A 176 14.30 3.13 19.75
CA GLU A 176 14.40 4.48 20.29
C GLU A 176 13.39 5.40 19.62
N SER A 177 12.54 6.07 20.41
CA SER A 177 11.62 7.10 19.91
C SER A 177 12.39 8.33 19.44
N VAL A 178 12.20 8.70 18.17
CA VAL A 178 12.87 9.83 17.51
C VAL A 178 11.97 11.06 17.46
N LEU A 179 10.73 10.89 17.03
CA LEU A 179 9.79 11.99 16.78
C LEU A 179 8.37 11.49 16.89
N PHE A 180 7.51 12.25 17.57
CA PHE A 180 6.07 12.01 17.59
C PHE A 180 5.35 13.21 16.98
N LEU A 181 4.65 13.00 15.86
CA LEU A 181 3.89 14.04 15.17
C LEU A 181 2.43 14.14 15.64
N GLY A 182 2.01 13.31 16.60
CA GLY A 182 0.64 13.23 17.07
C GLY A 182 -0.16 12.12 16.40
N TYR A 183 -1.48 12.19 16.54
CA TYR A 183 -2.41 11.30 15.86
C TYR A 183 -2.82 11.92 14.53
N LEU A 184 -2.45 11.28 13.42
CA LEU A 184 -2.75 11.77 12.08
C LEU A 184 -3.85 10.90 11.43
N PRO A 185 -4.77 11.49 10.67
CA PRO A 185 -5.73 10.73 9.88
C PRO A 185 -5.03 10.00 8.72
N PRO A 186 -5.66 8.96 8.13
CA PRO A 186 -5.21 8.43 6.85
C PRO A 186 -5.16 9.53 5.78
N VAL A 187 -3.98 9.73 5.20
CA VAL A 187 -3.66 10.88 4.33
C VAL A 187 -4.41 10.91 3.00
N ASN A 188 -5.07 9.80 2.62
CA ASN A 188 -5.85 9.68 1.40
C ASN A 188 -7.37 9.57 1.66
N GLN A 189 -7.82 9.55 2.94
CA GLN A 189 -9.24 9.49 3.28
C GLN A 189 -9.87 10.90 3.26
N MET A 190 -10.29 11.34 2.08
CA MET A 190 -10.85 12.68 1.84
C MET A 190 -12.38 12.66 1.72
N ARG A 191 -13.07 13.53 2.47
CA ARG A 191 -14.54 13.58 2.54
C ARG A 191 -15.13 14.65 1.61
N PRO A 192 -16.27 14.43 0.96
CA PRO A 192 -16.91 15.46 0.13
C PRO A 192 -17.22 16.76 0.89
N ILE A 193 -17.03 17.90 0.22
CA ILE A 193 -17.39 19.22 0.74
C ILE A 193 -18.90 19.27 1.03
N GLY A 194 -19.27 19.90 2.15
CA GLY A 194 -20.66 20.01 2.59
C GLY A 194 -21.14 18.84 3.48
N GLN A 195 -20.36 17.76 3.61
CA GLN A 195 -20.65 16.75 4.62
C GLN A 195 -20.30 17.27 6.02
N ARG A 196 -21.17 16.96 7.00
CA ARG A 196 -20.91 17.25 8.41
C ARG A 196 -19.75 16.37 8.91
N PRO A 197 -18.81 16.91 9.70
CA PRO A 197 -17.81 16.10 10.38
C PRO A 197 -18.46 15.00 11.21
N HIS A 198 -17.96 13.78 11.03
CA HIS A 198 -18.30 12.59 11.81
C HIS A 198 -17.02 11.89 12.25
N GLU A 199 -17.14 10.82 13.03
CA GLU A 199 -16.00 10.02 13.52
C GLU A 199 -15.04 9.67 12.38
N GLN A 200 -13.75 9.93 12.57
CA GLN A 200 -12.67 9.59 11.66
C GLN A 200 -11.55 8.92 12.45
N PRO A 201 -11.00 7.79 11.98
CA PRO A 201 -9.84 7.20 12.64
C PRO A 201 -8.62 8.13 12.50
N ALA A 202 -7.82 8.18 13.56
CA ALA A 202 -6.51 8.82 13.57
C ALA A 202 -5.53 7.90 14.30
N TYR A 203 -4.30 7.85 13.81
CA TYR A 203 -3.30 6.88 14.24
C TYR A 203 -2.03 7.60 14.69
N PRO A 204 -1.33 7.11 15.72
CA PRO A 204 -0.06 7.69 16.16
C PRO A 204 0.96 7.68 15.02
N ALA A 205 1.56 8.83 14.74
CA ALA A 205 2.68 8.98 13.81
C ALA A 205 3.98 9.15 14.62
N GLU A 206 4.42 8.05 15.22
CA GLU A 206 5.69 7.96 15.94
C GLU A 206 6.76 7.36 15.03
N LEU A 207 7.89 8.05 14.94
CA LEU A 207 9.09 7.59 14.25
C LEU A 207 10.04 6.96 15.28
N LEU A 208 10.41 5.71 15.05
CA LEU A 208 11.32 4.92 15.87
C LEU A 208 12.63 4.65 15.10
N ARG A 209 13.74 4.51 15.82
CA ARG A 209 15.01 4.01 15.29
C ARG A 209 15.37 2.70 15.98
N CYS A 210 15.72 1.69 15.20
CA CYS A 210 16.36 0.49 15.71
C CYS A 210 17.85 0.74 15.96
N ARG A 211 18.33 0.49 17.18
CA ARG A 211 19.76 0.66 17.52
C ARG A 211 20.65 -0.46 16.99
N THR A 212 20.08 -1.59 16.58
CA THR A 212 20.82 -2.73 16.01
C THR A 212 21.10 -2.53 14.53
N CYS A 213 20.06 -2.44 13.68
CA CYS A 213 20.22 -2.36 12.23
C CYS A 213 20.09 -0.93 11.67
N GLN A 214 20.00 0.08 12.54
CA GLN A 214 19.89 1.50 12.19
C GLN A 214 18.63 1.90 11.41
N LEU A 215 17.69 0.97 11.18
CA LEU A 215 16.44 1.25 10.48
C LEU A 215 15.62 2.29 11.24
N VAL A 216 15.12 3.29 10.51
CA VAL A 216 14.11 4.23 10.97
C VAL A 216 12.74 3.78 10.43
N GLN A 217 11.72 3.72 11.28
CA GLN A 217 10.42 3.11 10.96
C GLN A 217 9.28 3.70 11.80
N LEU A 218 8.04 3.45 11.40
CA LEU A 218 6.87 3.85 12.21
C LEU A 218 6.63 2.90 13.39
N GLY A 219 6.11 3.46 14.49
CA GLY A 219 5.72 2.73 15.70
C GLY A 219 4.38 1.99 15.62
N LEU A 220 3.61 2.22 14.55
CA LEU A 220 2.35 1.55 14.28
C LEU A 220 2.26 1.23 12.79
N ILE A 221 1.92 -0.03 12.49
CA ILE A 221 1.52 -0.48 11.17
C ILE A 221 -0.01 -0.37 11.12
N VAL A 222 -0.52 0.59 10.36
CA VAL A 222 -1.97 0.72 10.18
C VAL A 222 -2.44 -0.32 9.18
N ASP A 223 -3.61 -0.90 9.44
CA ASP A 223 -4.24 -1.87 8.55
C ASP A 223 -4.20 -1.40 7.08
N PRO A 224 -3.56 -2.15 6.16
CA PRO A 224 -3.44 -1.73 4.77
C PRO A 224 -4.78 -1.64 4.03
N GLY A 225 -5.84 -2.31 4.49
CA GLY A 225 -7.20 -2.10 3.98
C GLY A 225 -7.75 -0.68 4.28
N ILE A 226 -7.23 -0.02 5.31
CA ILE A 226 -7.56 1.39 5.63
C ILE A 226 -6.72 2.35 4.78
N LEU A 227 -5.45 2.02 4.53
CA LEU A 227 -4.51 2.88 3.81
C LEU A 227 -4.66 2.79 2.28
N PHE A 228 -4.92 1.59 1.76
CA PHE A 228 -4.94 1.25 0.34
C PHE A 228 -6.28 0.61 -0.06
N PRO A 229 -7.42 1.33 0.06
CA PRO A 229 -8.71 0.81 -0.37
C PRO A 229 -8.72 0.55 -1.89
N PRO A 230 -9.64 -0.28 -2.43
CA PRO A 230 -9.71 -0.59 -3.86
C PRO A 230 -9.80 0.66 -4.77
N GLU A 231 -10.44 1.73 -4.27
CA GLU A 231 -10.54 3.02 -4.94
C GLU A 231 -9.26 3.88 -4.83
N TYR A 232 -8.13 3.28 -4.42
CA TYR A 232 -6.87 4.00 -4.24
C TYR A 232 -6.50 4.78 -5.51
N PRO A 233 -6.50 6.11 -5.44
CA PRO A 233 -6.63 6.94 -6.64
C PRO A 233 -5.30 7.39 -7.26
N TYR A 234 -4.18 6.76 -6.89
CA TYR A 234 -2.84 7.19 -7.31
C TYR A 234 -2.42 6.56 -8.64
N THR A 235 -2.01 7.41 -9.59
CA THR A 235 -1.48 6.99 -10.90
C THR A 235 -0.06 7.51 -11.09
N SER A 236 0.88 6.61 -11.37
CA SER A 236 2.29 6.97 -11.51
C SER A 236 2.59 7.73 -12.82
N GLY A 237 1.88 7.41 -13.91
CA GLY A 237 2.11 7.96 -15.25
C GLY A 237 1.75 9.45 -15.42
N THR A 238 1.03 10.06 -14.47
CA THR A 238 0.66 11.48 -14.53
C THR A 238 1.78 12.41 -14.06
N THR A 239 2.77 11.89 -13.36
CA THR A 239 3.83 12.68 -12.73
C THR A 239 5.08 12.71 -13.61
N LYS A 240 5.41 13.88 -14.19
CA LYS A 240 6.53 14.05 -15.14
C LYS A 240 7.86 13.51 -14.59
N ILE A 241 8.24 13.91 -13.38
CA ILE A 241 9.50 13.49 -12.74
C ILE A 241 9.57 11.97 -12.55
N LEU A 242 8.44 11.30 -12.27
CA LEU A 242 8.40 9.83 -12.15
C LEU A 242 8.56 9.15 -13.50
N ARG A 243 7.92 9.66 -14.56
CA ARG A 243 8.12 9.14 -15.93
C ARG A 243 9.57 9.25 -16.37
N GLU A 244 10.21 10.40 -16.11
CA GLU A 244 11.62 10.62 -16.44
C GLU A 244 12.53 9.68 -15.66
N ASN A 245 12.27 9.52 -14.35
CA ASN A 245 12.98 8.58 -13.49
C ASN A 245 12.84 7.13 -13.94
N PHE A 246 11.65 6.68 -14.36
CA PHE A 246 11.41 5.33 -14.86
C PHE A 246 12.08 5.08 -16.20
N ALA A 247 12.06 6.06 -17.11
CA ALA A 247 12.82 5.97 -18.36
C ALA A 247 14.33 5.92 -18.10
N GLU A 248 14.83 6.66 -17.11
CA GLU A 248 16.23 6.57 -16.66
C GLU A 248 16.54 5.22 -16.01
N LEU A 249 15.65 4.67 -15.17
CA LEU A 249 15.81 3.35 -14.57
C LEU A 249 15.95 2.27 -15.64
N GLN A 250 15.13 2.31 -16.70
CA GLN A 250 15.25 1.38 -17.81
C GLN A 250 16.62 1.49 -18.50
N ARG A 251 17.03 2.70 -18.88
CA ARG A 251 18.32 2.92 -19.58
C ARG A 251 19.51 2.51 -18.73
N GLU A 252 19.51 2.91 -17.46
CA GLU A 252 20.56 2.57 -16.51
C GLU A 252 20.66 1.06 -16.29
N SER A 253 19.53 0.40 -16.05
CA SER A 253 19.51 -1.05 -15.83
C SER A 253 19.97 -1.82 -17.07
N THR A 254 19.58 -1.35 -18.27
CA THR A 254 20.05 -1.92 -19.54
C THR A 254 21.56 -1.81 -19.68
N ALA A 255 22.13 -0.64 -19.43
CA ALA A 255 23.56 -0.39 -19.54
C ALA A 255 24.37 -1.15 -18.46
N LEU A 256 23.88 -1.18 -17.22
CA LEU A 256 24.56 -1.83 -16.10
C LEU A 256 24.54 -3.35 -16.18
N LEU A 257 23.46 -3.92 -16.70
CA LEU A 257 23.26 -5.37 -16.72
C LEU A 257 23.56 -6.01 -18.08
N GLY A 258 23.73 -5.21 -19.13
CA GLY A 258 23.99 -5.68 -20.49
C GLY A 258 22.78 -6.40 -21.10
N LEU A 259 21.58 -5.84 -20.92
CA LEU A 259 20.34 -6.50 -21.35
C LEU A 259 20.16 -6.41 -22.88
N GLU A 260 19.64 -7.48 -23.48
CA GLU A 260 19.50 -7.63 -24.95
C GLU A 260 18.04 -7.64 -25.44
N GLY A 261 17.06 -7.51 -24.55
CA GLY A 261 15.63 -7.45 -24.88
C GLY A 261 14.91 -8.79 -24.76
N THR A 262 15.59 -9.84 -24.32
CA THR A 262 14.99 -11.18 -24.16
C THR A 262 14.64 -11.49 -22.71
N GLU A 263 15.16 -10.68 -21.79
CA GLU A 263 15.11 -10.88 -20.35
C GLU A 263 13.80 -10.40 -19.75
N LEU A 264 13.19 -11.23 -18.89
CA LEU A 264 11.96 -10.87 -18.19
C LEU A 264 12.21 -9.81 -17.12
N VAL A 265 11.39 -8.76 -17.17
CA VAL A 265 11.33 -7.70 -16.14
C VAL A 265 10.02 -7.79 -15.39
N VAL A 266 10.10 -7.94 -14.07
CA VAL A 266 8.94 -7.98 -13.17
C VAL A 266 8.91 -6.73 -12.31
N ASP A 267 7.74 -6.11 -12.17
CA ASP A 267 7.56 -4.94 -11.30
C ASP A 267 6.51 -5.20 -10.21
N VAL A 268 6.92 -5.05 -8.96
CA VAL A 268 6.07 -5.17 -7.77
C VAL A 268 5.49 -3.80 -7.45
N GLY A 269 4.16 -3.71 -7.36
CA GLY A 269 3.46 -2.44 -7.22
C GLY A 269 3.43 -1.65 -8.54
N SER A 270 3.23 -2.36 -9.67
CA SER A 270 3.43 -1.82 -11.01
C SER A 270 2.45 -0.70 -11.43
N ASN A 271 1.42 -0.44 -10.63
CA ASN A 271 0.43 0.61 -10.85
C ASN A 271 -0.16 0.56 -12.27
N ASP A 272 -0.15 1.67 -13.01
CA ASP A 272 -0.66 1.79 -14.37
C ASP A 272 0.29 1.26 -15.45
N GLY A 273 1.35 0.54 -15.06
CA GLY A 273 2.32 -0.09 -15.95
C GLY A 273 3.38 0.85 -16.53
N THR A 274 3.43 2.12 -16.08
CA THR A 274 4.31 3.15 -16.67
C THR A 274 5.78 2.75 -16.70
N LEU A 275 6.29 2.12 -15.63
CA LEU A 275 7.68 1.66 -15.60
C LEU A 275 7.91 0.53 -16.62
N LEU A 276 7.07 -0.51 -16.56
CA LEU A 276 7.16 -1.67 -17.45
C LEU A 276 7.01 -1.30 -18.93
N GLU A 277 6.24 -0.26 -19.25
CA GLU A 277 6.12 0.24 -20.62
C GLU A 277 7.47 0.63 -21.22
N ASN A 278 8.38 1.24 -20.44
CA ASN A 278 9.71 1.61 -20.91
C ASN A 278 10.52 0.36 -21.29
N PHE A 279 10.44 -0.71 -20.48
CA PHE A 279 11.13 -1.97 -20.78
C PHE A 279 10.50 -2.71 -21.96
N ARG A 280 9.16 -2.72 -22.04
CA ARG A 280 8.43 -3.31 -23.16
C ARG A 280 8.77 -2.61 -24.47
N ALA A 281 8.82 -1.28 -24.47
CA ALA A 281 9.21 -0.48 -25.64
C ALA A 281 10.66 -0.74 -26.06
N ALA A 282 11.53 -1.15 -25.12
CA ALA A 282 12.90 -1.59 -25.39
C ALA A 282 13.00 -3.08 -25.79
N GLY A 283 11.89 -3.79 -25.93
CA GLY A 283 11.81 -5.16 -26.43
C GLY A 283 11.66 -6.25 -25.37
N HIS A 284 11.76 -5.92 -24.07
CA HIS A 284 11.72 -6.91 -22.99
C HIS A 284 10.32 -7.51 -22.77
N PRO A 285 10.22 -8.82 -22.45
CA PRO A 285 9.04 -9.36 -21.81
C PRO A 285 8.85 -8.72 -20.42
N VAL A 286 7.60 -8.37 -20.09
CA VAL A 286 7.26 -7.69 -18.83
C VAL A 286 6.10 -8.35 -18.10
N CYS A 287 6.10 -8.29 -16.77
CA CYS A 287 5.04 -8.83 -15.93
C CYS A 287 4.90 -8.02 -14.63
N GLY A 288 3.77 -7.34 -14.44
CA GLY A 288 3.48 -6.55 -13.23
C GLY A 288 2.73 -7.34 -12.17
N VAL A 289 2.85 -6.92 -10.91
CA VAL A 289 1.96 -7.30 -9.80
C VAL A 289 1.42 -6.03 -9.16
N GLU A 290 0.10 -5.86 -9.13
CA GLU A 290 -0.57 -4.64 -8.66
C GLU A 290 -1.91 -5.00 -8.01
N PRO A 291 -2.17 -4.66 -6.73
CA PRO A 291 -3.40 -5.05 -6.06
C PRO A 291 -4.64 -4.25 -6.50
N THR A 292 -4.47 -3.04 -7.04
CA THR A 292 -5.58 -2.13 -7.36
C THR A 292 -6.12 -2.32 -8.79
N LEU A 293 -7.22 -1.63 -9.10
CA LEU A 293 -7.80 -1.57 -10.45
C LEU A 293 -6.85 -1.02 -11.52
N MET A 294 -5.71 -0.43 -11.13
CA MET A 294 -4.68 -0.02 -12.08
C MET A 294 -4.09 -1.21 -12.86
N ALA A 295 -4.12 -2.42 -12.30
CA ALA A 295 -3.76 -3.63 -13.02
C ALA A 295 -4.58 -3.81 -14.32
N ASN A 296 -5.87 -3.48 -14.29
CA ASN A 296 -6.74 -3.57 -15.46
C ASN A 296 -6.33 -2.54 -16.52
N LEU A 297 -6.05 -1.31 -16.10
CA LEU A 297 -5.58 -0.24 -16.99
C LEU A 297 -4.24 -0.60 -17.66
N ALA A 298 -3.31 -1.19 -16.92
CA ALA A 298 -2.05 -1.68 -17.46
C ALA A 298 -2.28 -2.78 -18.50
N ASN A 299 -3.15 -3.76 -18.19
CA ASN A 299 -3.51 -4.84 -19.11
C ASN A 299 -4.19 -4.34 -20.39
N GLU A 300 -5.09 -3.34 -20.30
CA GLU A 300 -5.72 -2.70 -21.46
C GLU A 300 -4.70 -2.03 -22.38
N ARG A 301 -3.60 -1.51 -21.82
CA ARG A 301 -2.46 -0.96 -22.55
C ARG A 301 -1.48 -2.02 -23.05
N GLY A 302 -1.78 -3.30 -22.80
CA GLY A 302 -0.97 -4.47 -23.18
C GLY A 302 0.23 -4.73 -22.27
N VAL A 303 0.31 -4.10 -21.11
CA VAL A 303 1.32 -4.40 -20.08
C VAL A 303 0.72 -5.48 -19.19
N ARG A 304 1.20 -6.72 -19.31
CA ARG A 304 0.66 -7.85 -18.54
C ARG A 304 0.85 -7.58 -17.04
N THR A 305 -0.24 -7.49 -16.30
CA THR A 305 -0.23 -7.22 -14.85
C THR A 305 -1.19 -8.15 -14.12
N ILE A 306 -0.66 -8.85 -13.11
CA ILE A 306 -1.41 -9.73 -12.22
C ILE A 306 -2.07 -8.87 -11.14
N MET A 307 -3.40 -8.81 -11.12
CA MET A 307 -4.13 -8.11 -10.06
C MET A 307 -4.06 -8.91 -8.76
N SER A 308 -3.16 -8.55 -7.85
CA SER A 308 -2.87 -9.25 -6.59
C SER A 308 -1.98 -8.40 -5.70
N PHE A 309 -2.12 -8.53 -4.38
CA PHE A 309 -1.04 -8.15 -3.46
C PHE A 309 0.19 -9.02 -3.71
N PHE A 310 1.38 -8.46 -3.45
CA PHE A 310 2.63 -9.19 -3.63
C PHE A 310 2.97 -10.03 -2.39
N GLY A 311 3.47 -11.24 -2.62
CA GLY A 311 3.79 -12.24 -1.61
C GLY A 311 4.09 -13.60 -2.26
N PRO A 312 4.22 -14.70 -1.50
CA PRO A 312 4.68 -15.98 -2.00
C PRO A 312 3.78 -16.55 -3.10
N ALA A 313 2.45 -16.40 -2.95
CA ALA A 313 1.48 -16.85 -3.94
C ALA A 313 1.59 -16.07 -5.25
N ALA A 314 1.79 -14.74 -5.18
CA ALA A 314 1.98 -13.90 -6.35
C ALA A 314 3.31 -14.19 -7.06
N ALA A 315 4.40 -14.35 -6.31
CA ALA A 315 5.70 -14.71 -6.87
C ALA A 315 5.66 -16.09 -7.55
N ALA A 316 5.05 -17.10 -6.91
CA ALA A 316 4.87 -18.42 -7.53
C ALA A 316 4.00 -18.36 -8.80
N ARG A 317 3.00 -17.47 -8.82
CA ARG A 317 2.18 -17.21 -10.01
C ARG A 317 2.98 -16.54 -11.13
N VAL A 318 3.81 -15.55 -10.82
CA VAL A 318 4.73 -14.90 -11.78
C VAL A 318 5.66 -15.95 -12.38
N VAL A 319 6.33 -16.78 -11.57
CA VAL A 319 7.24 -17.81 -12.08
C VAL A 319 6.52 -18.80 -13.00
N ARG A 320 5.31 -19.22 -12.64
CA ARG A 320 4.51 -20.17 -13.43
C ARG A 320 4.02 -19.57 -14.76
N GLU A 321 3.60 -18.31 -14.77
CA GLU A 321 2.90 -17.69 -15.90
C GLU A 321 3.77 -16.80 -16.78
N CYS A 322 4.81 -16.17 -16.21
CA CYS A 322 5.70 -15.21 -16.85
C CYS A 322 7.14 -15.76 -16.96
N GLY A 323 7.58 -16.56 -15.99
CA GLY A 323 8.94 -17.11 -15.91
C GLY A 323 9.79 -16.48 -14.81
N VAL A 324 11.08 -16.82 -14.81
CA VAL A 324 12.06 -16.28 -13.85
C VAL A 324 12.58 -14.95 -14.38
N ALA A 325 12.67 -13.94 -13.51
CA ALA A 325 12.97 -12.56 -13.88
C ALA A 325 14.46 -12.25 -13.78
N GLN A 326 14.99 -11.57 -14.80
CA GLN A 326 16.35 -10.99 -14.75
C GLN A 326 16.36 -9.73 -13.89
N ILE A 327 15.29 -8.93 -13.98
CA ILE A 327 15.08 -7.76 -13.14
C ILE A 327 13.78 -7.94 -12.38
N VAL A 328 13.85 -7.73 -11.07
CA VAL A 328 12.67 -7.44 -10.26
C VAL A 328 12.75 -6.01 -9.77
N THR A 329 11.73 -5.19 -10.00
CA THR A 329 11.65 -3.82 -9.49
C THR A 329 10.61 -3.70 -8.39
N ALA A 330 10.84 -2.79 -7.45
CA ALA A 330 9.86 -2.33 -6.47
C ALA A 330 10.05 -0.83 -6.24
N THR A 331 9.35 0.02 -7.00
CA THR A 331 9.53 1.48 -6.94
C THR A 331 8.47 2.16 -6.10
N ASN A 332 8.87 2.78 -4.99
CA ASN A 332 7.97 3.46 -4.04
C ASN A 332 6.84 2.58 -3.51
N VAL A 333 7.13 1.29 -3.31
CA VAL A 333 6.24 0.33 -2.65
C VAL A 333 6.97 -0.44 -1.55
N PHE A 334 8.27 -0.67 -1.71
CA PHE A 334 9.04 -1.54 -0.81
C PHE A 334 9.06 -1.05 0.63
N ALA A 335 8.97 0.26 0.85
CA ALA A 335 8.87 0.89 2.18
C ALA A 335 7.47 0.79 2.82
N HIS A 336 6.44 0.39 2.07
CA HIS A 336 5.03 0.40 2.48
C HIS A 336 4.47 -0.99 2.80
N ILE A 337 5.05 -2.06 2.24
CA ILE A 337 4.49 -3.43 2.37
C ILE A 337 4.87 -4.09 3.70
N GLU A 338 3.91 -4.63 4.42
CA GLU A 338 4.15 -5.45 5.62
C GLU A 338 4.95 -6.73 5.34
N GLY A 339 5.48 -7.37 6.39
CA GLY A 339 6.13 -8.67 6.23
C GLY A 339 7.34 -8.64 5.30
N VAL A 340 8.21 -7.63 5.45
CA VAL A 340 9.31 -7.35 4.50
C VAL A 340 10.19 -8.56 4.18
N HIS A 341 10.42 -9.46 5.15
CA HIS A 341 11.20 -10.67 4.94
C HIS A 341 10.55 -11.60 3.91
N GLU A 342 9.24 -11.83 4.01
CA GLU A 342 8.48 -12.63 3.06
C GLU A 342 8.49 -11.99 1.67
N ILE A 343 8.45 -10.66 1.60
CA ILE A 343 8.57 -9.90 0.36
C ILE A 343 9.94 -10.12 -0.29
N VAL A 344 11.03 -10.00 0.48
CA VAL A 344 12.38 -10.23 -0.05
C VAL A 344 12.54 -11.69 -0.48
N ASP A 345 12.08 -12.66 0.31
CA ASP A 345 12.11 -14.08 -0.05
C ASP A 345 11.32 -14.36 -1.34
N SER A 346 10.16 -13.72 -1.50
CA SER A 346 9.33 -13.82 -2.71
C SER A 346 10.04 -13.23 -3.94
N VAL A 347 10.73 -12.10 -3.79
CA VAL A 347 11.59 -11.52 -4.82
C VAL A 347 12.71 -12.49 -5.19
N VAL A 348 13.42 -13.02 -4.19
CA VAL A 348 14.53 -13.95 -4.40
C VAL A 348 14.05 -15.24 -5.09
N ALA A 349 12.85 -15.72 -4.78
CA ALA A 349 12.28 -16.94 -5.38
C ALA A 349 11.95 -16.78 -6.88
N MET A 350 11.64 -15.56 -7.33
CA MET A 350 11.31 -15.29 -8.74
C MET A 350 12.49 -14.71 -9.55
N MET A 351 13.62 -14.43 -8.90
CA MET A 351 14.80 -13.82 -9.51
C MET A 351 15.79 -14.88 -10.04
N ALA A 352 16.31 -14.65 -11.25
CA ALA A 352 17.35 -15.47 -11.87
C ALA A 352 18.61 -15.58 -10.99
N PRO A 353 19.47 -16.61 -11.18
CA PRO A 353 20.71 -16.75 -10.41
C PRO A 353 21.63 -15.51 -10.47
N ASP A 354 21.72 -14.87 -11.64
CA ASP A 354 22.48 -13.64 -11.90
C ASP A 354 21.57 -12.39 -12.01
N GLY A 355 20.29 -12.54 -11.65
CA GLY A 355 19.29 -11.48 -11.66
C GLY A 355 19.53 -10.41 -10.60
N VAL A 356 18.84 -9.28 -10.77
CA VAL A 356 18.98 -8.10 -9.93
C VAL A 356 17.63 -7.63 -9.41
N PHE A 357 17.55 -7.41 -8.11
CA PHE A 357 16.47 -6.68 -7.46
C PHE A 357 16.80 -5.19 -7.42
N ILE A 358 15.90 -4.35 -7.92
CA ILE A 358 16.04 -2.90 -7.95
C ILE A 358 14.90 -2.29 -7.13
N THR A 359 15.25 -1.55 -6.08
CA THR A 359 14.27 -0.89 -5.22
C THR A 359 14.50 0.62 -5.22
N GLU A 360 13.40 1.37 -5.28
CA GLU A 360 13.40 2.82 -5.07
C GLU A 360 12.55 3.15 -3.85
N SER A 361 13.09 3.97 -2.94
CA SER A 361 12.39 4.40 -1.73
C SER A 361 12.85 5.78 -1.31
N HIS A 362 11.97 6.54 -0.65
CA HIS A 362 12.33 7.83 -0.07
C HIS A 362 13.53 7.67 0.87
N TYR A 363 14.53 8.54 0.74
CA TYR A 363 15.83 8.35 1.36
C TYR A 363 15.89 9.03 2.73
N LEU A 364 16.29 8.28 3.77
CA LEU A 364 16.40 8.81 5.13
C LEU A 364 17.34 10.02 5.20
N MET A 365 18.42 10.03 4.41
CA MET A 365 19.36 11.16 4.40
C MET A 365 18.68 12.43 3.87
N ALA A 366 17.97 12.32 2.75
CA ALA A 366 17.22 13.44 2.18
C ALA A 366 16.14 13.96 3.15
N LEU A 367 15.41 13.05 3.81
CA LEU A 367 14.43 13.38 4.83
C LEU A 367 15.03 14.26 5.94
N ILE A 368 16.18 13.87 6.48
CA ILE A 368 16.87 14.61 7.56
C ILE A 368 17.44 15.93 7.06
N GLU A 369 18.13 15.92 5.91
CA GLU A 369 18.81 17.08 5.33
C GLU A 369 17.81 18.21 5.04
N THR A 370 16.71 17.86 4.36
CA THR A 370 15.70 18.81 3.87
C THR A 370 14.42 18.84 4.72
N LEU A 371 14.50 18.36 5.96
CA LEU A 371 13.46 18.48 6.98
C LEU A 371 12.07 17.94 6.56
N GLN A 372 12.04 16.82 5.82
CA GLN A 372 10.81 16.28 5.21
C GLN A 372 9.93 15.51 6.20
N TYR A 373 9.64 16.08 7.38
CA TYR A 373 8.77 15.43 8.36
C TYR A 373 7.35 15.19 7.85
N ASP A 374 6.94 15.94 6.83
CA ASP A 374 5.65 15.78 6.15
C ASP A 374 5.55 14.46 5.37
N THR A 375 6.68 13.77 5.13
CA THR A 375 6.71 12.41 4.56
C THR A 375 6.53 11.30 5.59
N ILE A 376 6.35 11.64 6.87
CA ILE A 376 6.10 10.69 7.95
C ILE A 376 4.58 10.55 8.09
N TYR A 377 4.02 9.52 7.44
CA TYR A 377 2.61 9.14 7.53
C TYR A 377 2.47 7.63 7.31
N HIS A 378 1.31 7.07 7.65
CA HIS A 378 1.13 5.63 7.90
C HIS A 378 1.41 4.69 6.73
N GLU A 379 1.42 5.17 5.48
CA GLU A 379 1.85 4.37 4.33
C GLU A 379 3.36 4.13 4.35
N HIS A 380 4.16 5.06 4.89
CA HIS A 380 5.61 5.03 4.93
C HIS A 380 6.13 4.28 6.16
N LEU A 381 5.93 2.96 6.21
CA LEU A 381 6.31 2.13 7.36
C LEU A 381 7.82 2.20 7.68
N ARG A 382 8.67 2.33 6.66
CA ARG A 382 10.14 2.30 6.77
C ARG A 382 10.79 3.46 6.02
N HIS A 383 11.83 4.02 6.62
CA HIS A 383 12.66 5.08 6.05
C HIS A 383 14.10 4.57 5.93
N TYR A 384 14.50 4.21 4.72
CA TYR A 384 15.76 3.52 4.47
C TYR A 384 16.96 4.49 4.35
N SER A 385 18.03 4.18 5.08
CA SER A 385 19.41 4.47 4.68
C SER A 385 19.95 3.34 3.79
N LEU A 386 21.06 3.57 3.07
CA LEU A 386 21.75 2.52 2.33
C LEU A 386 22.23 1.42 3.28
N GLU A 387 22.77 1.77 4.44
CA GLU A 387 23.17 0.78 5.45
C GLU A 387 22.00 -0.10 5.92
N SER A 388 20.83 0.49 6.18
CA SER A 388 19.66 -0.25 6.70
C SER A 388 19.05 -1.19 5.66
N ILE A 389 19.00 -0.79 4.38
CA ILE A 389 18.48 -1.63 3.31
C ILE A 389 19.48 -2.71 2.92
N ALA A 390 20.79 -2.41 2.92
CA ALA A 390 21.84 -3.41 2.72
C ALA A 390 21.82 -4.47 3.84
N TYR A 391 21.54 -4.07 5.08
CA TYR A 391 21.37 -5.01 6.20
C TYR A 391 20.22 -6.00 5.94
N LEU A 392 19.03 -5.48 5.62
CA LEU A 392 17.87 -6.31 5.28
C LEU A 392 18.18 -7.28 4.14
N LEU A 393 18.67 -6.76 3.02
CA LEU A 393 18.96 -7.57 1.83
C LEU A 393 20.03 -8.64 2.12
N GLY A 394 21.02 -8.30 2.94
CA GLY A 394 22.06 -9.22 3.41
C GLY A 394 21.54 -10.42 4.17
N MET A 395 20.43 -10.27 4.91
CA MET A 395 19.77 -11.37 5.64
C MET A 395 19.17 -12.41 4.68
N HIS A 396 18.86 -12.02 3.45
CA HIS A 396 18.27 -12.89 2.42
C HIS A 396 19.29 -13.33 1.36
N GLY A 397 20.59 -13.26 1.69
CA GLY A 397 21.66 -13.70 0.78
C GLY A 397 21.91 -12.76 -0.41
N LEU A 398 21.37 -11.54 -0.36
CA LEU A 398 21.64 -10.51 -1.36
C LEU A 398 22.80 -9.60 -0.92
N GLU A 399 23.40 -8.93 -1.90
CA GLU A 399 24.45 -7.94 -1.74
C GLU A 399 24.12 -6.75 -2.62
N VAL A 400 24.27 -5.53 -2.07
CA VAL A 400 24.06 -4.31 -2.85
C VAL A 400 25.25 -4.11 -3.79
N VAL A 401 24.98 -4.05 -5.09
CA VAL A 401 25.99 -3.98 -6.14
C VAL A 401 26.07 -2.60 -6.80
N HIS A 402 25.01 -1.80 -6.73
CA HIS A 402 25.01 -0.41 -7.17
C HIS A 402 23.94 0.36 -6.39
N ALA A 403 24.15 1.65 -6.16
CA ALA A 403 23.19 2.51 -5.50
C ALA A 403 23.44 3.97 -5.87
N LYS A 404 22.38 4.77 -5.95
CA LYS A 404 22.46 6.21 -6.20
C LYS A 404 21.31 6.98 -5.55
N ARG A 405 21.55 8.25 -5.24
CA ARG A 405 20.48 9.23 -4.96
C ARG A 405 19.71 9.51 -6.26
N ILE A 406 18.39 9.66 -6.16
CA ILE A 406 17.51 10.10 -7.25
C ILE A 406 16.60 11.24 -6.76
N PRO A 407 16.17 12.17 -7.63
CA PRO A 407 15.47 13.39 -7.20
C PRO A 407 13.99 13.15 -6.84
N THR A 408 13.44 11.97 -7.10
CA THR A 408 12.02 11.67 -6.90
C THR A 408 11.60 11.88 -5.44
N HIS A 409 10.37 12.38 -5.26
CA HIS A 409 9.75 12.65 -3.95
C HIS A 409 10.50 13.62 -3.03
N GLY A 410 11.41 14.43 -3.59
CA GLY A 410 12.26 15.34 -2.82
C GLY A 410 13.58 14.70 -2.37
N GLY A 411 13.88 13.48 -2.83
CA GLY A 411 15.14 12.78 -2.55
C GLY A 411 14.91 11.33 -2.17
N SER A 412 15.12 10.42 -3.11
CA SER A 412 15.00 8.98 -2.91
C SER A 412 16.34 8.29 -3.17
N ILE A 413 16.42 7.00 -2.83
CA ILE A 413 17.56 6.14 -3.14
C ILE A 413 17.10 5.02 -4.08
N ARG A 414 17.89 4.76 -5.11
CA ARG A 414 17.76 3.58 -5.98
C ARG A 414 18.86 2.60 -5.61
N VAL A 415 18.50 1.37 -5.28
CA VAL A 415 19.41 0.32 -4.84
C VAL A 415 19.27 -0.89 -5.73
N TYR A 416 20.38 -1.38 -6.25
CA TYR A 416 20.51 -2.60 -7.04
C TYR A 416 21.16 -3.66 -6.17
N ALA A 417 20.51 -4.80 -6.00
CA ALA A 417 21.01 -5.91 -5.22
C ALA A 417 20.95 -7.20 -6.02
N ALA A 418 22.01 -7.99 -5.94
CA ALA A 418 22.11 -9.31 -6.57
C ALA A 418 22.38 -10.36 -5.50
N ARG A 419 22.30 -11.64 -5.85
CA ARG A 419 22.81 -12.71 -4.97
C ARG A 419 24.28 -12.45 -4.67
N ARG A 420 24.70 -12.69 -3.43
CA ARG A 420 26.08 -12.45 -3.00
C ARG A 420 27.08 -13.12 -3.95
N GLY A 421 28.04 -12.33 -4.44
CA GLY A 421 29.06 -12.80 -5.39
C GLY A 421 28.57 -13.02 -6.83
N ALA A 422 27.29 -12.81 -7.16
CA ALA A 422 26.80 -12.97 -8.53
C ALA A 422 27.18 -11.78 -9.44
N ARG A 423 27.43 -10.60 -8.86
CA ARG A 423 27.84 -9.39 -9.60
C ARG A 423 28.87 -8.59 -8.81
N THR A 424 29.69 -7.84 -9.53
CA THR A 424 30.71 -6.96 -8.94
C THR A 424 30.06 -5.76 -8.25
N VAL A 425 30.45 -5.51 -6.99
CA VAL A 425 30.04 -4.31 -6.26
C VAL A 425 30.72 -3.07 -6.86
N GLN A 426 29.92 -2.10 -7.27
CA GLN A 426 30.41 -0.86 -7.86
C GLN A 426 30.91 0.15 -6.81
N PRO A 427 31.84 1.05 -7.17
CA PRO A 427 32.34 2.09 -6.27
C PRO A 427 31.27 2.99 -5.67
N THR A 428 30.12 3.13 -6.34
CA THR A 428 28.98 3.95 -5.88
C THR A 428 28.44 3.51 -4.53
N VAL A 429 28.49 2.22 -4.20
CA VAL A 429 28.02 1.69 -2.92
C VAL A 429 28.89 2.21 -1.78
N GLN A 430 30.21 2.10 -1.93
CA GLN A 430 31.15 2.60 -0.92
C GLN A 430 31.15 4.13 -0.83
N ALA A 431 30.94 4.83 -1.96
CA ALA A 431 30.80 6.28 -1.97
C ALA A 431 29.61 6.74 -1.11
N LEU A 432 28.43 6.15 -1.30
CA LEU A 432 27.25 6.48 -0.51
C LEU A 432 27.38 6.09 0.98
N ILE A 433 27.96 4.93 1.31
CA ILE A 433 28.23 4.56 2.71
C ILE A 433 29.17 5.57 3.37
N THR A 434 30.21 6.00 2.66
CA THR A 434 31.15 7.02 3.14
C THR A 434 30.44 8.35 3.38
N GLU A 435 29.53 8.73 2.49
CA GLU A 435 28.72 9.93 2.62
C GLU A 435 27.78 9.86 3.83
N GLU A 436 27.05 8.75 4.01
CA GLU A 436 26.15 8.54 5.16
C GLU A 436 26.89 8.67 6.49
N ARG A 437 28.06 8.02 6.60
CA ARG A 437 28.90 8.04 7.80
C ARG A 437 29.60 9.38 8.01
N GLY A 438 30.00 10.04 6.91
CA GLY A 438 30.68 11.34 6.93
C GLY A 438 29.81 12.47 7.46
N ALA A 439 28.48 12.35 7.35
CA ALA A 439 27.52 13.30 7.91
C ALA A 439 27.37 13.21 9.44
N GLY A 440 28.07 12.28 10.10
CA GLY A 440 28.08 12.10 11.55
C GLY A 440 27.08 11.05 12.06
N PRO A 441 27.12 10.73 13.37
CA PRO A 441 26.30 9.67 13.96
C PRO A 441 24.80 9.88 13.76
N LEU A 442 24.09 8.81 13.38
CA LEU A 442 22.66 8.87 13.05
C LEU A 442 21.79 9.33 14.24
N ASP A 443 22.11 8.94 15.48
CA ASP A 443 21.46 9.45 16.69
C ASP A 443 21.54 10.96 16.78
N GLY A 444 22.75 11.52 16.66
CA GLY A 444 22.96 12.97 16.76
C GLY A 444 22.17 13.72 15.68
N ARG A 445 22.17 13.19 14.45
CA ARG A 445 21.41 13.75 13.33
C ARG A 445 19.91 13.70 13.54
N LEU A 446 19.37 12.58 14.05
CA LEU A 446 17.94 12.44 14.33
C LEU A 446 17.49 13.31 15.52
N GLN A 447 18.34 13.49 16.53
CA GLN A 447 18.07 14.44 17.62
C GLN A 447 18.04 15.88 17.12
N GLN A 448 18.96 16.26 16.22
CA GLN A 448 18.96 17.57 15.57
C GLN A 448 17.74 17.74 14.66
N PHE A 449 17.38 16.71 13.89
CA PHE A 449 16.17 16.67 13.07
C PHE A 449 14.93 16.95 13.92
N ARG A 450 14.71 16.21 15.01
CA ARG A 450 13.60 16.46 15.95
C ARG A 450 13.52 17.92 16.39
N ARG A 451 14.65 18.52 16.77
CA ARG A 451 14.71 19.94 17.19
C ARG A 451 14.34 20.88 16.04
N ARG A 452 14.89 20.65 14.84
CA ARG A 452 14.58 21.45 13.64
C ARG A 452 13.11 21.33 13.24
N VAL A 453 12.48 20.15 13.38
CA VAL A 453 11.06 19.95 13.09
C VAL A 453 10.19 20.84 13.98
N ALA A 454 10.46 20.84 15.30
CA ALA A 454 9.74 21.69 16.24
C ALA A 454 9.95 23.20 15.94
N GLN A 455 11.19 23.59 15.61
CA GLN A 455 11.51 24.97 15.23
C GLN A 455 10.82 25.39 13.94
N SER A 456 10.80 24.53 12.91
CA SER A 456 10.12 24.78 11.65
C SER A 456 8.62 25.01 11.85
N LYS A 457 7.95 24.21 12.69
CA LYS A 457 6.55 24.44 13.06
C LYS A 457 6.33 25.83 13.65
N LEU A 458 7.17 26.25 14.60
CA LEU A 458 7.06 27.57 15.23
C LEU A 458 7.37 28.71 14.25
N ALA A 459 8.37 28.53 13.39
CA ALA A 459 8.75 29.50 12.37
C ALA A 459 7.64 29.70 11.32
N LEU A 460 6.99 28.61 10.88
CA LEU A 460 5.86 28.70 9.97
C LEU A 460 4.67 29.43 10.62
N HIS A 461 4.34 29.12 11.88
CA HIS A 461 3.32 29.87 12.63
C HIS A 461 3.67 31.36 12.75
N ALA A 462 4.92 31.69 13.03
CA ALA A 462 5.36 33.07 13.12
C ALA A 462 5.21 33.81 11.78
N LEU A 463 5.50 33.16 10.64
CA LEU A 463 5.30 33.73 9.31
C LEU A 463 3.82 33.93 8.97
N LEU A 464 2.95 33.00 9.39
CA LEU A 464 1.51 33.06 9.08
C LEU A 464 0.76 34.06 9.98
N ARG A 465 1.26 34.34 11.19
CA ARG A 465 0.60 35.19 12.19
C ARG A 465 0.24 36.57 11.64
N ASP A 466 1.21 37.28 11.06
CA ASP A 466 1.01 38.67 10.63
C ASP A 466 0.05 38.78 9.43
N PRO A 467 0.16 37.94 8.37
CA PRO A 467 -0.86 37.82 7.33
C PRO A 467 -2.26 37.55 7.87
N VAL A 468 -2.42 36.54 8.74
CA VAL A 468 -3.73 36.17 9.30
C VAL A 468 -4.31 37.31 10.14
N ALA A 469 -3.50 37.97 10.98
CA ALA A 469 -3.94 39.10 11.80
C ALA A 469 -4.41 40.31 10.96
N LYS A 470 -3.88 40.46 9.74
CA LYS A 470 -4.30 41.49 8.77
C LYS A 470 -5.49 41.07 7.91
N GLY A 471 -6.03 39.87 8.11
CA GLY A 471 -7.12 39.32 7.30
C GLY A 471 -6.70 38.92 5.87
N ALA A 472 -5.40 38.67 5.65
CA ALA A 472 -4.92 38.18 4.37
C ALA A 472 -5.45 36.78 4.08
N ARG A 473 -5.85 36.52 2.84
CA ARG A 473 -6.26 35.21 2.36
C ARG A 473 -5.02 34.41 1.99
N ILE A 474 -4.95 33.19 2.50
CA ILE A 474 -3.86 32.26 2.22
C ILE A 474 -4.47 31.01 1.60
N PHE A 475 -4.08 30.71 0.36
CA PHE A 475 -4.50 29.48 -0.32
C PHE A 475 -3.34 28.49 -0.32
N GLY A 476 -3.60 27.22 -0.04
CA GLY A 476 -2.63 26.15 -0.21
C GLY A 476 -2.56 25.75 -1.68
N VAL A 477 -1.39 25.41 -2.21
CA VAL A 477 -1.22 24.96 -3.61
C VAL A 477 -0.71 23.53 -3.64
N GLY A 478 -1.51 22.66 -4.27
CA GLY A 478 -1.31 21.21 -4.34
C GLY A 478 -1.83 20.49 -3.10
N ALA A 479 -2.44 19.32 -3.28
CA ALA A 479 -2.93 18.49 -2.19
C ALA A 479 -2.23 17.11 -2.15
N PRO A 480 -0.88 17.01 -2.16
CA PRO A 480 -0.21 15.72 -2.05
C PRO A 480 -0.45 15.08 -0.68
N SER A 481 -0.32 13.76 -0.55
CA SER A 481 -0.60 13.04 0.71
C SER A 481 0.23 13.59 1.89
N ARG A 482 1.50 13.94 1.64
CA ARG A 482 2.39 14.64 2.60
C ARG A 482 1.84 15.97 3.15
N ALA A 483 0.99 16.66 2.38
CA ALA A 483 0.36 17.90 2.84
C ALA A 483 -0.55 17.68 4.05
N SER A 484 -1.21 16.52 4.14
CA SER A 484 -2.06 16.18 5.28
C SER A 484 -1.25 16.12 6.58
N THR A 485 -0.07 15.50 6.56
CA THR A 485 0.85 15.48 7.71
C THR A 485 1.27 16.89 8.12
N LEU A 486 1.70 17.72 7.16
CA LEU A 486 2.12 19.10 7.44
C LEU A 486 1.00 19.92 8.08
N ILE A 487 -0.19 19.90 7.47
CA ILE A 487 -1.37 20.64 7.94
C ILE A 487 -1.75 20.21 9.36
N ASN A 488 -1.86 18.90 9.62
CA ASN A 488 -2.26 18.38 10.93
C ASN A 488 -1.18 18.61 12.00
N TYR A 489 0.10 18.36 11.68
CA TYR A 489 1.19 18.56 12.64
C TYR A 489 1.36 20.03 13.02
N VAL A 490 1.33 20.93 12.03
CA VAL A 490 1.44 22.37 12.28
C VAL A 490 0.18 22.87 12.98
N GLY A 491 -0.99 22.32 12.67
CA GLY A 491 -2.29 22.74 13.20
C GLY A 491 -2.89 23.86 12.37
N LEU A 492 -2.84 23.74 11.04
CA LEU A 492 -3.48 24.68 10.13
C LEU A 492 -4.96 24.30 10.00
N ASP A 493 -5.85 25.28 10.20
CA ASP A 493 -7.28 25.14 9.97
C ASP A 493 -7.74 26.06 8.82
N ARG A 494 -9.05 26.08 8.57
CA ARG A 494 -9.63 26.87 7.48
C ARG A 494 -9.55 28.38 7.70
N GLU A 495 -9.35 28.84 8.93
CA GLU A 495 -9.25 30.26 9.26
C GLU A 495 -7.83 30.78 8.97
N ILE A 496 -6.82 29.88 8.99
CA ILE A 496 -5.45 30.17 8.55
C ILE A 496 -5.27 29.88 7.05
N LEU A 497 -5.77 28.74 6.56
CA LEU A 497 -5.62 28.27 5.18
C LEU A 497 -7.00 28.10 4.55
N SER A 498 -7.47 29.11 3.81
CA SER A 498 -8.88 29.21 3.38
C SER A 498 -9.34 28.06 2.48
N CYS A 499 -8.44 27.57 1.62
CA CYS A 499 -8.64 26.39 0.80
C CYS A 499 -7.29 25.84 0.32
N VAL A 500 -7.29 24.63 -0.21
CA VAL A 500 -6.19 24.10 -1.02
C VAL A 500 -6.65 24.03 -2.46
N VAL A 501 -5.88 24.59 -3.37
CA VAL A 501 -6.14 24.49 -4.81
C VAL A 501 -5.41 23.29 -5.41
N GLU A 502 -6.09 22.58 -6.31
CA GLU A 502 -5.57 21.41 -7.00
C GLU A 502 -5.91 21.46 -8.49
N VAL A 503 -5.05 20.87 -9.32
CA VAL A 503 -5.20 20.88 -10.77
C VAL A 503 -6.54 20.30 -11.21
N LYS A 504 -7.11 20.89 -12.26
CA LYS A 504 -8.39 20.47 -12.85
C LYS A 504 -8.38 18.99 -13.19
N GLY A 505 -9.45 18.28 -12.83
CA GLY A 505 -9.62 16.85 -13.08
C GLY A 505 -9.06 15.93 -11.98
N SER A 506 -8.39 16.47 -10.96
CA SER A 506 -8.02 15.69 -9.79
C SER A 506 -9.24 15.21 -9.01
N TYR A 507 -9.26 13.92 -8.64
CA TYR A 507 -10.31 13.31 -7.80
C TYR A 507 -10.38 13.89 -6.37
N LYS A 508 -9.40 14.74 -6.00
CA LYS A 508 -9.33 15.43 -4.70
C LYS A 508 -10.20 16.68 -4.66
N VAL A 509 -10.45 17.29 -5.82
CA VAL A 509 -11.30 18.49 -5.93
C VAL A 509 -12.72 18.14 -5.48
N GLY A 510 -13.32 19.02 -4.69
CA GLY A 510 -14.65 18.80 -4.11
C GLY A 510 -14.65 18.05 -2.78
N LYS A 511 -13.48 17.86 -2.16
CA LYS A 511 -13.31 17.17 -0.87
C LYS A 511 -12.57 18.04 0.15
N TYR A 512 -12.58 17.66 1.42
CA TYR A 512 -11.79 18.28 2.48
C TYR A 512 -10.41 17.60 2.61
N MET A 513 -9.39 18.38 2.98
CA MET A 513 -8.11 17.82 3.43
C MET A 513 -8.33 16.91 4.65
N PRO A 514 -7.72 15.71 4.70
CA PRO A 514 -7.96 14.75 5.77
C PRO A 514 -7.72 15.34 7.16
N GLY A 515 -8.65 15.07 8.09
CA GLY A 515 -8.62 15.59 9.46
C GLY A 515 -9.06 17.04 9.63
N THR A 516 -9.43 17.75 8.54
CA THR A 516 -9.75 19.18 8.58
C THR A 516 -11.04 19.53 7.86
N LEU A 517 -11.41 20.81 7.93
CA LEU A 517 -12.46 21.43 7.11
C LEU A 517 -11.89 22.35 6.02
N ILE A 518 -10.62 22.19 5.66
CA ILE A 518 -9.99 22.97 4.58
C ILE A 518 -10.43 22.36 3.25
N PRO A 519 -11.22 23.08 2.43
CA PRO A 519 -11.74 22.54 1.18
C PRO A 519 -10.64 22.47 0.12
N VAL A 520 -10.64 21.39 -0.66
CA VAL A 520 -9.84 21.24 -1.88
C VAL A 520 -10.67 21.63 -3.08
N VAL A 521 -10.23 22.66 -3.80
CA VAL A 521 -10.98 23.33 -4.89
C VAL A 521 -10.16 23.41 -6.17
N ASP A 522 -10.80 23.75 -7.28
CA ASP A 522 -10.13 23.89 -8.58
C ASP A 522 -9.13 25.06 -8.55
N GLU A 523 -7.95 24.83 -9.13
CA GLU A 523 -6.86 25.79 -9.27
C GLU A 523 -7.24 27.10 -9.97
N ALA A 524 -8.28 27.12 -10.80
CA ALA A 524 -8.81 28.36 -11.38
C ALA A 524 -9.05 29.45 -10.31
N ARG A 525 -9.50 29.06 -9.10
CA ARG A 525 -9.74 29.99 -7.99
C ARG A 525 -8.50 30.75 -7.53
N LEU A 526 -7.30 30.17 -7.65
CA LEU A 526 -6.07 30.88 -7.31
C LEU A 526 -5.90 32.14 -8.17
N PHE A 527 -6.25 32.04 -9.45
CA PHE A 527 -6.08 33.11 -10.42
C PHE A 527 -7.27 34.07 -10.44
N GLU A 528 -8.47 33.59 -10.14
CA GLU A 528 -9.69 34.41 -10.06
C GLU A 528 -9.75 35.22 -8.76
N ASP A 529 -9.50 34.57 -7.61
CA ASP A 529 -9.66 35.21 -6.30
C ASP A 529 -8.44 36.06 -5.91
N GLN A 530 -7.26 35.79 -6.50
CA GLN A 530 -5.98 36.47 -6.20
C GLN A 530 -5.73 36.62 -4.69
N PRO A 531 -5.56 35.52 -3.94
CA PRO A 531 -5.23 35.60 -2.52
C PRO A 531 -3.87 36.28 -2.34
N GLU A 532 -3.69 36.96 -1.21
CA GLU A 532 -2.44 37.67 -0.91
C GLU A 532 -1.25 36.70 -0.78
N TYR A 533 -1.51 35.46 -0.34
CA TYR A 533 -0.48 34.43 -0.20
C TYR A 533 -0.87 33.07 -0.76
N ALA A 534 0.11 32.38 -1.36
CA ALA A 534 0.03 30.99 -1.79
C ALA A 534 1.01 30.10 -1.00
N LEU A 535 0.50 29.28 -0.08
CA LEU A 535 1.28 28.28 0.66
C LEU A 535 1.53 27.05 -0.21
N LEU A 536 2.77 26.84 -0.64
CA LEU A 536 3.14 25.73 -1.51
C LEU A 536 3.25 24.42 -0.70
N LEU A 537 2.23 23.57 -0.79
CA LEU A 537 2.22 22.26 -0.13
C LEU A 537 3.01 21.23 -0.95
N SER A 538 3.09 21.42 -2.27
CA SER A 538 4.04 20.73 -3.16
C SER A 538 5.42 21.41 -3.16
N TRP A 539 5.97 21.68 -1.96
CA TRP A 539 7.16 22.52 -1.77
C TRP A 539 8.45 21.97 -2.39
N HIS A 540 8.56 20.65 -2.55
CA HIS A 540 9.74 20.00 -3.14
C HIS A 540 9.94 20.35 -4.63
N ILE A 541 8.94 20.93 -5.27
CA ILE A 541 9.00 21.50 -6.63
C ILE A 541 8.70 23.01 -6.63
N ALA A 542 8.83 23.71 -5.49
CA ALA A 542 8.47 25.12 -5.35
C ALA A 542 9.14 26.00 -6.41
N ASP A 543 10.44 25.83 -6.64
CA ASP A 543 11.22 26.66 -7.58
C ASP A 543 10.76 26.48 -9.04
N GLU A 544 10.23 25.30 -9.39
CA GLU A 544 9.61 25.07 -10.70
C GLU A 544 8.15 25.53 -10.77
N LEU A 545 7.44 25.49 -9.64
CA LEU A 545 6.01 25.75 -9.57
C LEU A 545 5.71 27.25 -9.54
N MET A 546 6.46 28.04 -8.75
CA MET A 546 6.26 29.50 -8.64
C MET A 546 6.28 30.20 -10.00
N PRO A 547 7.29 30.01 -10.89
CA PRO A 547 7.29 30.69 -12.18
C PRO A 547 6.10 30.30 -13.07
N LYS A 548 5.63 29.05 -12.98
CA LYS A 548 4.46 28.56 -13.75
C LYS A 548 3.17 29.21 -13.26
N LEU A 549 3.02 29.40 -11.94
CA LEU A 549 1.86 30.06 -11.36
C LEU A 549 1.86 31.57 -11.65
N THR A 550 3.00 32.25 -11.51
CA THR A 550 3.14 33.67 -11.87
C THR A 550 2.84 33.88 -13.37
N ALA A 551 3.38 33.03 -14.25
CA ALA A 551 3.10 33.10 -15.69
C ALA A 551 1.63 32.86 -16.04
N ARG A 552 0.89 32.11 -15.22
CA ARG A 552 -0.57 31.90 -15.36
C ARG A 552 -1.41 33.00 -14.72
N GLY A 553 -0.78 33.99 -14.09
CA GLY A 553 -1.42 35.22 -13.64
C GLY A 553 -1.62 35.35 -12.13
N PHE A 554 -1.04 34.48 -11.30
CA PHE A 554 -1.02 34.70 -9.85
C PHE A 554 -0.08 35.87 -9.50
N ARG A 555 -0.52 36.77 -8.61
CA ARG A 555 0.21 38.01 -8.27
C ARG A 555 0.54 38.15 -6.77
N GLY A 556 0.12 37.21 -5.93
CA GLY A 556 0.41 37.21 -4.50
C GLY A 556 1.82 36.70 -4.19
N ALA A 557 2.19 36.75 -2.91
CA ALA A 557 3.45 36.19 -2.46
C ALA A 557 3.34 34.67 -2.21
N TYR A 558 4.45 33.95 -2.35
CA TYR A 558 4.51 32.53 -2.06
C TYR A 558 5.02 32.28 -0.65
N ILE A 559 4.45 31.27 0.02
CA ILE A 559 4.96 30.75 1.29
C ILE A 559 5.49 29.34 1.04
N VAL A 560 6.77 29.13 1.28
CA VAL A 560 7.41 27.81 1.19
C VAL A 560 7.60 27.29 2.62
N PRO A 561 6.94 26.19 3.04
CA PRO A 561 6.95 25.77 4.44
C PRO A 561 8.19 24.96 4.85
N LEU A 562 8.88 24.32 3.90
CA LEU A 562 10.03 23.44 4.16
C LEU A 562 11.12 23.64 3.10
N PRO A 563 12.41 23.37 3.40
CA PRO A 563 12.96 22.94 4.70
C PRO A 563 12.96 24.06 5.76
N GLU A 564 13.00 25.31 5.30
CA GLU A 564 12.97 26.51 6.13
C GLU A 564 11.80 27.36 5.69
N PRO A 565 10.82 27.61 6.58
CA PRO A 565 9.69 28.48 6.27
C PRO A 565 10.17 29.84 5.76
N ARG A 566 9.70 30.26 4.58
CA ARG A 566 10.04 31.57 3.98
C ARG A 566 8.92 32.11 3.11
N ILE A 567 8.91 33.44 2.96
CA ILE A 567 8.08 34.15 2.00
C ILE A 567 8.95 34.49 0.78
N VAL A 568 8.42 34.26 -0.42
CA VAL A 568 9.04 34.63 -1.69
C VAL A 568 8.08 35.57 -2.41
N GLU A 569 8.53 36.79 -2.71
CA GLU A 569 7.73 37.76 -3.47
C GLU A 569 7.49 37.25 -4.90
N GLY A 570 6.27 37.47 -5.41
CA GLY A 570 5.74 36.84 -6.62
C GLY A 570 6.11 37.47 -7.95
#